data_AF-A0A197JPI6-F1
#
_entry.id   AF-A0A197JPI6-F1
#
_cell.length_a   1.000
_cell.length_b   1.000
_cell.length_c   1.000
_cell.angle_alpha   90.00
_cell.angle_beta   90.00
_cell.angle_gamma   90.00
#
_symmetry.space_group_name_H-M   'P 1'
#
loop_
_entity.id
_entity.type
_entity.pdbx_description
1 polymer ?
#
loop_
_entity_poly.entity_id
_entity_poly.type
_entity_poly.pdbx_seq_one_letter_code
_entity_poly.pdbx_strand_id
1 'polypeptide(L)'
;MVWPFSSSSSSKSSEKVDTPSAAVSSALDTLEHAGEDAKAFLASTKQHLEQDIQTAERALKTASKDLNLDLPPLPPAPITIPPSLEPYLIASAVFGVATTAVLFYRKNLRRIPSAAYLTPNMLKGKRILKGRVTSVGDSDNFRFYHTPGGIWAGWGWLRHVPSGTKALKDQTLHIRLAGVDAPEGAHFGMPAQPFSAESLAWLRKELLGKNVTVQPYAKDRYERVVSMAWYPGFLPFLPKKNVSKELLKVGYGQIYRQAGSQYGGLLKEFEKIENKAKYDYMSH
;
A
#
# COMPACT_ATOMS: atom_id res chain seq x y z
N MET A 1 16.06 73.98 -35.33
CA MET A 1 16.02 72.83 -36.25
C MET A 1 14.56 72.42 -36.41
N VAL A 2 14.12 72.18 -37.65
CA VAL A 2 12.73 72.23 -38.15
C VAL A 2 12.21 70.80 -38.44
N TRP A 3 11.04 70.42 -37.88
CA TRP A 3 10.01 69.41 -38.29
C TRP A 3 10.39 67.92 -38.57
N PRO A 4 9.45 66.95 -38.76
CA PRO A 4 8.28 66.54 -37.93
C PRO A 4 8.04 64.99 -37.87
N PHE A 5 7.07 64.49 -37.07
CA PHE A 5 6.36 63.20 -37.31
C PHE A 5 5.05 63.16 -36.50
N SER A 6 3.89 63.27 -37.14
CA SER A 6 2.96 62.20 -37.55
C SER A 6 2.05 61.66 -36.44
N SER A 7 0.74 61.73 -36.73
CA SER A 7 -0.41 61.40 -35.90
C SER A 7 -0.74 59.91 -35.83
N SER A 8 -1.20 59.41 -34.69
CA SER A 8 -2.35 58.48 -34.66
C SER A 8 -3.02 58.45 -33.29
N SER A 9 -4.35 58.39 -33.34
CA SER A 9 -5.31 58.38 -32.24
C SER A 9 -5.44 56.98 -31.62
N SER A 10 -5.55 56.89 -30.29
CA SER A 10 -6.13 55.73 -29.61
C SER A 10 -6.92 56.21 -28.38
N SER A 11 -8.23 56.02 -28.45
CA SER A 11 -9.22 56.33 -27.43
C SER A 11 -9.26 55.26 -26.35
N LYS A 12 -9.43 55.71 -25.10
CA LYS A 12 -9.74 54.88 -23.93
C LYS A 12 -11.06 54.14 -24.13
N SER A 13 -11.04 52.81 -24.05
CA SER A 13 -12.23 51.96 -23.89
C SER A 13 -12.49 51.70 -22.39
N SER A 14 -13.68 52.09 -21.92
CA SER A 14 -14.22 51.67 -20.64
C SER A 14 -14.74 50.24 -20.76
N GLU A 15 -14.28 49.34 -19.91
CA GLU A 15 -14.76 47.96 -19.81
C GLU A 15 -16.10 47.95 -19.03
N LYS A 16 -17.20 47.71 -19.75
CA LYS A 16 -18.52 47.46 -19.18
C LYS A 16 -18.60 45.98 -18.76
N VAL A 17 -19.03 45.75 -17.53
CA VAL A 17 -19.40 44.43 -17.01
C VAL A 17 -20.77 44.07 -17.59
N ASP A 18 -20.80 43.18 -18.59
CA ASP A 18 -22.04 42.65 -19.15
C ASP A 18 -22.57 41.50 -18.28
N THR A 19 -23.83 41.64 -17.88
CA THR A 19 -24.66 40.65 -17.20
C THR A 19 -24.74 39.32 -17.96
N PRO A 20 -24.74 38.14 -17.28
CA PRO A 20 -24.94 36.87 -17.96
C PRO A 20 -26.33 36.80 -18.60
N SER A 21 -26.30 36.62 -19.91
CA SER A 21 -27.38 36.57 -20.88
C SER A 21 -28.45 35.51 -20.55
N ALA A 22 -29.70 35.85 -20.89
CA ALA A 22 -30.94 35.10 -20.68
C ALA A 22 -30.91 33.59 -21.04
N ALA A 23 -29.93 33.15 -21.81
CA ALA A 23 -29.71 31.74 -22.16
C ALA A 23 -29.29 30.84 -20.98
N VAL A 24 -28.65 31.39 -19.93
CA VAL A 24 -28.25 30.60 -18.74
C VAL A 24 -29.43 30.41 -17.78
N SER A 25 -30.29 31.42 -17.65
CA SER A 25 -31.52 31.32 -16.86
C SER A 25 -32.52 30.35 -17.49
N SER A 26 -32.68 30.38 -18.82
CA SER A 26 -33.56 29.42 -19.50
C SER A 26 -33.04 27.98 -19.42
N ALA A 27 -31.71 27.77 -19.41
CA ALA A 27 -31.10 26.45 -19.24
C ALA A 27 -31.23 25.91 -17.80
N LEU A 28 -31.20 26.80 -16.80
CA LEU A 28 -31.47 26.45 -15.41
C LEU A 28 -32.96 26.16 -15.17
N ASP A 29 -33.87 26.97 -15.70
CA ASP A 29 -35.33 26.74 -15.60
C ASP A 29 -35.75 25.42 -16.29
N THR A 30 -35.11 25.09 -17.43
CA THR A 30 -35.35 23.81 -18.14
C THR A 30 -34.75 22.60 -17.41
N LEU A 31 -33.62 22.75 -16.72
CA LEU A 31 -33.08 21.69 -15.85
C LEU A 31 -33.89 21.53 -14.55
N GLU A 32 -34.45 22.62 -14.03
CA GLU A 32 -35.29 22.61 -12.82
C GLU A 32 -36.67 22.00 -13.12
N HIS A 33 -37.31 22.37 -14.23
CA HIS A 33 -38.54 21.73 -14.73
C HIS A 33 -38.32 20.24 -15.03
N ALA A 34 -37.22 19.87 -15.68
CA ALA A 34 -36.90 18.45 -15.92
C ALA A 34 -36.73 17.65 -14.61
N GLY A 35 -36.25 18.30 -13.54
CA GLY A 35 -36.16 17.71 -12.20
C GLY A 35 -37.51 17.56 -11.51
N GLU A 36 -38.43 18.50 -11.70
CA GLU A 36 -39.81 18.43 -11.18
C GLU A 36 -40.65 17.38 -11.93
N ASP A 37 -40.53 17.29 -13.24
CA ASP A 37 -41.20 16.29 -14.07
C ASP A 37 -40.74 14.87 -13.72
N ALA A 38 -39.44 14.68 -13.48
CA ALA A 38 -38.89 13.40 -13.03
C ALA A 38 -39.39 13.00 -11.63
N LYS A 39 -39.55 13.96 -10.72
CA LYS A 39 -40.13 13.73 -9.39
C LYS A 39 -41.62 13.40 -9.48
N ALA A 40 -42.37 14.09 -10.33
CA ALA A 40 -43.79 13.83 -10.56
C ALA A 40 -44.01 12.43 -11.17
N PHE A 41 -43.16 12.03 -12.12
CA PHE A 41 -43.17 10.68 -12.70
C PHE A 41 -42.81 9.60 -11.67
N LEU A 42 -41.80 9.81 -10.83
CA LEU A 42 -41.47 8.90 -9.73
C LEU A 42 -42.62 8.77 -8.72
N ALA A 43 -43.29 9.88 -8.40
CA ALA A 43 -44.44 9.89 -7.49
C ALA A 43 -45.64 9.15 -8.08
N SER A 44 -45.98 9.36 -9.36
CA SER A 44 -47.07 8.64 -10.03
C SER A 44 -46.77 7.16 -10.20
N THR A 45 -45.52 6.81 -10.53
CA THR A 45 -45.08 5.41 -10.63
C THR A 45 -45.19 4.71 -9.28
N LYS A 46 -44.80 5.38 -8.18
CA LYS A 46 -44.95 4.85 -6.83
C LYS A 46 -46.42 4.62 -6.46
N GLN A 47 -47.31 5.55 -6.80
CA GLN A 47 -48.75 5.40 -6.56
C GLN A 47 -49.37 4.23 -7.34
N HIS A 48 -49.00 4.05 -8.60
CA HIS A 48 -49.44 2.89 -9.39
C HIS A 48 -48.96 1.57 -8.79
N LEU A 49 -47.69 1.51 -8.38
CA LEU A 49 -47.10 0.31 -7.78
C LEU A 49 -47.75 -0.03 -6.43
N GLU A 50 -48.10 0.97 -5.61
CA GLU A 50 -48.86 0.78 -4.38
C GLU A 50 -50.28 0.27 -4.63
N GLN A 51 -50.96 0.74 -5.68
CA GLN A 51 -52.28 0.26 -6.07
C GLN A 51 -52.25 -1.19 -6.59
N ASP A 52 -51.22 -1.55 -7.36
CA ASP A 52 -51.04 -2.92 -7.86
C ASP A 52 -50.77 -3.89 -6.70
N ILE A 53 -49.95 -3.50 -5.72
CA ILE A 53 -49.70 -4.28 -4.50
C ILE A 53 -51.00 -4.48 -3.72
N GLN A 54 -51.79 -3.43 -3.50
CA GLN A 54 -53.07 -3.55 -2.79
C GLN A 54 -54.07 -4.46 -3.52
N THR A 55 -54.07 -4.43 -4.85
CA THR A 55 -54.94 -5.28 -5.67
C THR A 55 -54.50 -6.74 -5.60
N ALA A 56 -53.19 -6.99 -5.66
CA ALA A 56 -52.60 -8.33 -5.48
C ALA A 56 -52.87 -8.89 -4.08
N GLU A 57 -52.75 -8.09 -3.02
CA GLU A 57 -53.07 -8.50 -1.65
C GLU A 57 -54.55 -8.84 -1.47
N ARG A 58 -55.46 -8.09 -2.11
CA ARG A 58 -56.90 -8.40 -2.10
C ARG A 58 -57.19 -9.69 -2.85
N ALA A 59 -56.59 -9.89 -4.02
CA ALA A 59 -56.74 -11.12 -4.80
C ALA A 59 -56.22 -12.35 -4.03
N LEU A 60 -55.07 -12.23 -3.35
CA LEU A 60 -54.51 -13.26 -2.48
C LEU A 60 -55.43 -13.56 -1.28
N LYS A 61 -56.02 -12.54 -0.66
CA LYS A 61 -56.98 -12.73 0.45
C LYS A 61 -58.26 -13.42 0.00
N THR A 62 -58.79 -13.08 -1.18
CA THR A 62 -59.98 -13.76 -1.75
C THR A 62 -59.66 -15.20 -2.11
N ALA A 63 -58.54 -15.44 -2.81
CA ALA A 63 -58.10 -16.79 -3.18
C ALA A 63 -57.79 -17.66 -1.95
N SER A 64 -57.18 -17.10 -0.89
CA SER A 64 -56.93 -17.78 0.38
C SER A 64 -58.24 -18.16 1.10
N LYS A 65 -59.27 -17.31 1.02
CA LYS A 65 -60.61 -17.56 1.58
C LYS A 65 -61.34 -18.68 0.83
N ASP A 66 -61.18 -18.75 -0.48
CA ASP A 66 -61.82 -19.77 -1.32
C ASP A 66 -61.13 -21.15 -1.21
N LEU A 67 -59.82 -21.20 -0.93
CA LEU A 67 -59.03 -22.45 -0.80
C LEU A 67 -58.92 -23.01 0.63
N ASN A 68 -59.45 -22.34 1.66
CA ASN A 68 -59.42 -22.77 3.07
C ASN A 68 -58.01 -23.19 3.56
N LEU A 69 -56.98 -22.51 3.07
CA LEU A 69 -55.57 -22.79 3.32
C LEU A 69 -55.08 -21.85 4.44
N ASP A 70 -54.82 -22.41 5.63
CA ASP A 70 -54.21 -21.68 6.76
C ASP A 70 -52.80 -21.22 6.37
N LEU A 71 -52.68 -19.96 5.96
CA LEU A 71 -51.40 -19.34 5.66
C LEU A 71 -50.57 -19.24 6.96
N PRO A 72 -49.27 -19.59 6.97
CA PRO A 72 -48.43 -19.39 8.14
C PRO A 72 -48.43 -17.91 8.55
N PRO A 73 -48.30 -17.59 9.85
CA PRO A 73 -48.28 -16.21 10.32
C PRO A 73 -47.17 -15.43 9.61
N LEU A 74 -47.52 -14.26 9.09
CA LEU A 74 -46.57 -13.35 8.44
C LEU A 74 -45.36 -13.12 9.36
N PRO A 75 -44.14 -12.99 8.81
CA PRO A 75 -42.97 -12.67 9.61
C PRO A 75 -43.24 -11.38 10.41
N PRO A 76 -42.72 -11.27 11.64
CA PRO A 76 -42.91 -10.07 12.44
C PRO A 76 -42.44 -8.84 11.65
N ALA A 77 -43.22 -7.75 11.76
CA ALA A 77 -42.94 -6.51 11.05
C ALA A 77 -41.48 -6.05 11.28
N PRO A 78 -40.83 -5.44 10.27
CA PRO A 78 -39.49 -4.92 10.44
C PRO A 78 -39.47 -3.92 11.62
N ILE A 79 -38.55 -4.15 12.55
CA ILE A 79 -38.38 -3.32 13.75
C ILE A 79 -38.21 -1.86 13.31
N THR A 80 -39.22 -1.03 13.58
CA THR A 80 -39.20 0.39 13.22
C THR A 80 -38.39 1.14 14.28
N ILE A 81 -37.24 1.67 13.90
CA ILE A 81 -36.36 2.43 14.79
C ILE A 81 -36.99 3.82 14.99
N PRO A 82 -37.12 4.34 16.22
CA PRO A 82 -37.66 5.67 16.43
C PRO A 82 -36.71 6.74 15.86
N PRO A 83 -37.24 7.81 15.23
CA PRO A 83 -36.43 8.84 14.56
C PRO A 83 -35.49 9.60 15.51
N SER A 84 -35.77 9.60 16.81
CA SER A 84 -34.89 10.18 17.84
C SER A 84 -33.60 9.39 18.10
N LEU A 85 -33.57 8.09 17.74
CA LEU A 85 -32.40 7.21 17.95
C LEU A 85 -31.50 7.11 16.71
N GLU A 86 -31.98 7.49 15.53
CA GLU A 86 -31.20 7.50 14.28
C GLU A 86 -29.85 8.22 14.38
N PRO A 87 -29.73 9.44 14.93
CA PRO A 87 -28.44 10.14 14.98
C PRO A 87 -27.42 9.42 15.87
N TYR A 88 -27.87 8.75 16.94
CA TYR A 88 -27.00 8.00 17.85
C TYR A 88 -26.51 6.69 17.21
N LEU A 89 -27.36 6.03 16.43
CA LEU A 89 -26.95 4.83 15.67
C LEU A 89 -25.93 5.18 14.59
N ILE A 90 -26.13 6.27 13.86
CA ILE A 90 -25.15 6.75 12.88
C ILE A 90 -23.84 7.14 13.58
N ALA A 91 -23.91 7.90 14.68
CA ALA A 91 -22.73 8.33 15.42
C ALA A 91 -21.94 7.14 15.99
N SER A 92 -22.60 6.15 16.57
CA SER A 92 -21.97 4.95 17.10
C SER A 92 -21.35 4.06 16.00
N ALA A 93 -22.00 3.94 14.85
CA ALA A 93 -21.45 3.25 13.68
C ALA A 93 -20.19 3.95 13.16
N VAL A 94 -20.24 5.28 12.99
CA VAL A 94 -19.09 6.08 12.56
C VAL A 94 -17.94 5.96 13.56
N PHE A 95 -18.22 6.04 14.86
CA PHE A 95 -17.22 5.88 15.90
C PHE A 95 -16.59 4.47 15.90
N GLY A 96 -17.40 3.42 15.72
CA GLY A 96 -16.94 2.04 15.61
C GLY A 96 -16.02 1.82 14.41
N VAL A 97 -16.41 2.35 13.25
CA VAL A 97 -15.59 2.29 12.02
C VAL A 97 -14.30 3.07 12.20
N ALA A 98 -14.35 4.31 12.71
CA ALA A 98 -13.18 5.14 12.94
C ALA A 98 -12.19 4.49 13.92
N THR A 99 -12.69 3.96 15.03
CA THR A 99 -11.87 3.27 16.03
C THR A 99 -11.19 2.04 15.43
N THR A 100 -11.95 1.21 14.70
CA THR A 100 -11.42 0.02 14.01
C THR A 100 -10.35 0.40 12.99
N ALA A 101 -10.59 1.46 12.19
CA ALA A 101 -9.64 1.97 11.21
C ALA A 101 -8.34 2.46 11.87
N VAL A 102 -8.44 3.19 12.99
CA VAL A 102 -7.26 3.66 13.75
C VAL A 102 -6.47 2.50 14.33
N LEU A 103 -7.13 1.50 14.92
CA LEU A 103 -6.47 0.30 15.45
C LEU A 103 -5.79 -0.50 14.34
N PHE A 104 -6.47 -0.67 13.20
CA PHE A 104 -5.92 -1.32 12.02
C PHE A 104 -4.68 -0.56 11.50
N TYR A 105 -4.75 0.76 11.40
CA TYR A 105 -3.62 1.59 10.98
C TYR A 105 -2.44 1.44 11.95
N ARG A 106 -2.66 1.58 13.26
CA ARG A 106 -1.60 1.48 14.28
C ARG A 106 -0.93 0.10 14.28
N LYS A 107 -1.70 -0.97 14.06
CA LYS A 107 -1.20 -2.34 14.05
C LYS A 107 -0.46 -2.69 12.76
N ASN A 108 -1.02 -2.33 11.59
CA ASN A 108 -0.58 -2.86 10.29
C ASN A 108 0.13 -1.82 9.41
N LEU A 109 -0.27 -0.55 9.47
CA LEU A 109 0.18 0.50 8.56
C LEU A 109 1.16 1.51 9.19
N ARG A 110 1.42 1.40 10.50
CA ARG A 110 2.39 2.26 11.20
C ARG A 110 3.81 1.94 10.75
N ARG A 111 4.55 2.97 10.33
CA ARG A 111 5.96 2.86 9.91
C ARG A 111 6.88 2.62 11.11
N ILE A 112 7.99 1.93 10.88
CA ILE A 112 9.05 1.60 11.83
C ILE A 112 10.30 2.31 11.30
N PRO A 113 10.76 3.39 11.95
CA PRO A 113 11.87 4.18 11.43
C PRO A 113 13.24 3.55 11.75
N SER A 114 13.42 2.97 12.93
CA SER A 114 14.69 2.41 13.39
C SER A 114 14.51 1.08 14.12
N ALA A 115 15.62 0.37 14.33
CA ALA A 115 15.63 -0.94 14.99
C ALA A 115 15.16 -0.88 16.45
N ALA A 116 15.22 0.29 17.10
CA ALA A 116 14.72 0.49 18.45
C ALA A 116 13.19 0.32 18.57
N TYR A 117 12.45 0.56 17.49
CA TYR A 117 10.99 0.42 17.46
C TYR A 117 10.52 -1.01 17.16
N LEU A 118 11.45 -1.96 16.94
CA LEU A 118 11.10 -3.36 16.72
C LEU A 118 10.77 -4.03 18.04
N THR A 119 9.56 -4.55 18.14
CA THR A 119 9.12 -5.32 19.32
C THR A 119 9.54 -6.79 19.19
N PRO A 120 9.71 -7.52 20.31
CA PRO A 120 10.02 -8.95 20.26
C PRO A 120 9.02 -9.81 19.46
N ASN A 121 7.76 -9.37 19.39
CA ASN A 121 6.72 -10.01 18.60
C ASN A 121 6.87 -9.83 17.08
N MET A 122 7.68 -8.85 16.65
CA MET A 122 7.99 -8.62 15.25
C MET A 122 9.25 -9.35 14.82
N LEU A 123 10.12 -9.67 15.78
CA LEU A 123 11.32 -10.48 15.61
C LEU A 123 10.96 -11.98 15.56
N LYS A 124 11.98 -12.84 15.53
CA LYS A 124 11.84 -14.30 15.44
C LYS A 124 11.07 -14.76 14.20
N GLY A 125 11.09 -13.96 13.13
CA GLY A 125 10.42 -14.26 11.87
C GLY A 125 8.89 -14.16 11.91
N LYS A 126 8.29 -13.62 12.98
CA LYS A 126 6.83 -13.58 13.11
C LYS A 126 6.15 -12.55 12.23
N ARG A 127 6.86 -11.49 11.82
CA ARG A 127 6.30 -10.41 11.01
C ARG A 127 7.11 -10.19 9.75
N ILE A 128 6.42 -9.94 8.65
CA ILE A 128 7.02 -9.58 7.38
C ILE A 128 6.94 -8.06 7.22
N LEU A 129 8.06 -7.41 6.91
CA LEU A 129 8.15 -5.99 6.63
C LEU A 129 8.35 -5.77 5.13
N LYS A 130 7.60 -4.83 4.56
CA LYS A 130 7.78 -4.36 3.18
C LYS A 130 8.47 -3.01 3.20
N GLY A 131 9.35 -2.75 2.24
CA GLY A 131 10.13 -1.52 2.24
C GLY A 131 10.91 -1.34 0.96
N ARG A 132 11.62 -0.23 0.88
CA ARG A 132 12.50 0.10 -0.25
C ARG A 132 13.94 0.14 0.23
N VAL A 133 14.86 -0.40 -0.57
CA VAL A 133 16.29 -0.30 -0.29
C VAL A 133 16.78 1.08 -0.71
N THR A 134 17.40 1.78 0.23
CA THR A 134 17.83 3.18 0.06
C THR A 134 19.32 3.29 -0.23
N SER A 135 20.14 2.50 0.47
CA SER A 135 21.58 2.43 0.22
C SER A 135 22.12 1.04 0.53
N VAL A 136 23.25 0.70 -0.08
CA VAL A 136 23.98 -0.55 0.13
C VAL A 136 25.45 -0.17 0.35
N GLY A 137 25.88 -0.35 1.61
CA GLY A 137 27.23 0.02 2.07
C GLY A 137 28.21 -1.14 1.98
N ASP A 138 27.74 -2.34 2.35
CA ASP A 138 28.54 -3.56 2.43
C ASP A 138 27.96 -4.65 1.53
N SER A 139 28.66 -5.77 1.41
CA SER A 139 28.31 -6.94 0.59
C SER A 139 27.22 -7.84 1.19
N ASP A 140 26.90 -7.68 2.48
CA ASP A 140 25.86 -8.43 3.21
C ASP A 140 24.83 -7.53 3.93
N ASN A 141 25.04 -6.20 3.89
CA ASN A 141 24.22 -5.23 4.62
C ASN A 141 23.60 -4.17 3.70
N PHE A 142 22.39 -3.73 4.05
CA PHE A 142 21.73 -2.63 3.35
C PHE A 142 20.81 -1.80 4.25
N ARG A 143 20.53 -0.57 3.82
CA ARG A 143 19.58 0.34 4.47
C ARG A 143 18.19 0.18 3.88
N PHE A 144 17.26 -0.21 4.73
CA PHE A 144 15.88 -0.50 4.38
C PHE A 144 14.94 0.56 4.95
N TYR A 145 14.20 1.22 4.08
CA TYR A 145 13.15 2.15 4.47
C TYR A 145 11.80 1.43 4.49
N HIS A 146 11.16 1.34 5.66
CA HIS A 146 9.92 0.61 5.80
C HIS A 146 8.75 1.33 5.10
N THR A 147 8.06 0.63 4.19
CA THR A 147 6.87 1.10 3.47
C THR A 147 5.69 0.18 3.79
N PRO A 148 5.06 0.36 4.97
CA PRO A 148 3.97 -0.52 5.40
C PRO A 148 2.81 -0.46 4.41
N GLY A 149 2.29 -1.64 4.05
CA GLY A 149 1.23 -1.79 3.04
C GLY A 149 1.67 -1.63 1.58
N GLY A 150 2.89 -1.14 1.31
CA GLY A 150 3.40 -0.98 -0.06
C GLY A 150 2.46 -0.16 -0.96
N ILE A 151 2.32 -0.58 -2.22
CA ILE A 151 1.54 0.15 -3.24
C ILE A 151 0.09 0.39 -2.79
N TRP A 152 -0.54 -0.59 -2.12
CA TRP A 152 -1.91 -0.50 -1.60
C TRP A 152 -2.11 0.57 -0.52
N ALA A 153 -1.04 0.94 0.19
CA ALA A 153 -1.08 1.98 1.22
C ALA A 153 -0.58 3.34 0.70
N GLY A 154 -0.55 3.54 -0.61
CA GLY A 154 -0.19 4.80 -1.23
C GLY A 154 1.28 4.94 -1.60
N TRP A 155 2.15 3.97 -1.30
CA TRP A 155 3.58 4.12 -1.54
C TRP A 155 3.89 4.07 -3.05
N GLY A 156 4.46 5.16 -3.56
CA GLY A 156 4.80 5.33 -4.98
C GLY A 156 3.88 6.27 -5.77
N TRP A 157 2.67 6.56 -5.27
CA TRP A 157 1.72 7.48 -5.93
C TRP A 157 1.16 8.57 -5.00
N LEU A 158 0.92 8.25 -3.72
CA LEU A 158 0.51 9.21 -2.70
C LEU A 158 1.62 9.51 -1.67
N ARG A 159 2.38 8.49 -1.29
CA ARG A 159 3.48 8.57 -0.32
C ARG A 159 4.80 8.34 -1.02
N HIS A 160 5.70 9.32 -0.92
CA HIS A 160 7.03 9.26 -1.51
C HIS A 160 8.08 8.74 -0.52
N VAL A 161 9.11 8.04 -1.03
CA VAL A 161 10.27 7.61 -0.23
C VAL A 161 11.36 8.67 -0.35
N PRO A 162 11.81 9.30 0.75
CA PRO A 162 12.83 10.34 0.68
C PRO A 162 14.16 9.77 0.14
N SER A 163 14.87 10.55 -0.67
CA SER A 163 16.17 10.19 -1.25
C SER A 163 17.35 10.89 -0.56
N GLY A 164 17.13 12.03 0.09
CA GLY A 164 18.19 12.82 0.72
C GLY A 164 18.79 12.14 1.95
N THR A 165 20.11 12.16 2.08
CA THR A 165 20.86 11.58 3.22
C THR A 165 20.39 12.11 4.56
N LYS A 166 20.14 13.43 4.66
CA LYS A 166 19.60 14.08 5.88
C LYS A 166 18.21 13.54 6.26
N ALA A 167 17.35 13.31 5.28
CA ALA A 167 15.99 12.81 5.50
C ALA A 167 15.94 11.30 5.83
N LEU A 168 16.98 10.56 5.43
CA LEU A 168 17.10 9.11 5.68
C LEU A 168 17.85 8.78 6.98
N LYS A 169 18.55 9.75 7.56
CA LYS A 169 19.26 9.59 8.83
C LYS A 169 18.27 9.18 9.94
N ASP A 170 18.55 8.07 10.60
CA ASP A 170 17.72 7.49 11.68
C ASP A 170 16.27 7.12 11.26
N GLN A 171 16.00 7.11 9.95
CA GLN A 171 14.71 6.74 9.34
C GLN A 171 14.78 5.42 8.56
N THR A 172 15.88 4.67 8.69
CA THR A 172 16.10 3.40 8.00
C THR A 172 16.53 2.30 8.97
N LEU A 173 16.10 1.08 8.65
CA LEU A 173 16.58 -0.14 9.31
C LEU A 173 17.88 -0.57 8.66
N HIS A 174 18.91 -0.81 9.47
CA HIS A 174 20.12 -1.47 9.01
C HIS A 174 19.87 -2.97 8.98
N ILE A 175 19.76 -3.57 7.79
CA ILE A 175 19.48 -4.99 7.63
C ILE A 175 20.80 -5.72 7.36
N ARG A 176 21.05 -6.79 8.13
CA ARG A 176 22.10 -7.78 7.87
C ARG A 176 21.45 -9.05 7.33
N LEU A 177 21.97 -9.60 6.25
CA LEU A 177 21.45 -10.83 5.66
C LEU A 177 21.60 -12.01 6.64
N ALA A 178 20.55 -12.82 6.72
CA ALA A 178 20.51 -13.98 7.59
C ALA A 178 21.16 -15.20 6.91
N GLY A 179 22.00 -15.92 7.66
CA GLY A 179 22.55 -17.23 7.30
C GLY A 179 23.66 -17.23 6.26
N VAL A 180 24.03 -16.06 5.72
CA VAL A 180 25.09 -15.90 4.72
C VAL A 180 26.00 -14.76 5.17
N ASP A 181 27.29 -14.93 4.93
CA ASP A 181 28.32 -13.93 5.13
C ASP A 181 28.99 -13.65 3.78
N ALA A 182 29.31 -12.39 3.51
CA ALA A 182 29.92 -11.96 2.27
C ALA A 182 31.36 -11.48 2.53
N PRO A 183 32.25 -11.52 1.52
CA PRO A 183 33.62 -11.07 1.69
C PRO A 183 33.65 -9.60 2.11
N GLU A 184 34.44 -9.33 3.14
CA GLU A 184 34.54 -8.01 3.76
C GLU A 184 35.35 -7.05 2.86
N GLY A 185 34.86 -5.82 2.74
CA GLY A 185 35.53 -4.76 2.00
C GLY A 185 36.81 -4.27 2.70
N ALA A 186 37.58 -3.44 2.00
CA ALA A 186 38.71 -2.75 2.63
C ALA A 186 38.20 -1.87 3.78
N HIS A 187 38.69 -2.10 5.00
CA HIS A 187 38.28 -1.35 6.17
C HIS A 187 39.49 -1.04 7.06
N PHE A 188 39.57 0.22 7.52
CA PHE A 188 40.61 0.71 8.45
C PHE A 188 42.06 0.37 8.05
N GLY A 189 42.42 0.59 6.78
CA GLY A 189 43.79 0.36 6.30
C GLY A 189 44.13 -1.11 6.02
N MET A 190 43.21 -2.04 6.25
CA MET A 190 43.36 -3.42 5.79
C MET A 190 42.96 -3.56 4.32
N PRO A 191 43.69 -4.38 3.54
CA PRO A 191 43.33 -4.66 2.16
C PRO A 191 41.97 -5.38 2.11
N ALA A 192 41.23 -5.11 1.04
CA ALA A 192 39.97 -5.78 0.76
C ALA A 192 40.17 -7.29 0.60
N GLN A 193 39.20 -8.09 1.04
CA GLN A 193 39.17 -9.50 0.70
C GLN A 193 38.93 -9.68 -0.81
N PRO A 194 39.41 -10.78 -1.42
CA PRO A 194 39.14 -11.07 -2.82
C PRO A 194 37.63 -11.13 -3.07
N PHE A 195 37.19 -10.63 -4.23
CA PHE A 195 35.78 -10.57 -4.67
C PHE A 195 34.84 -9.68 -3.82
N SER A 196 35.33 -8.95 -2.81
CA SER A 196 34.51 -8.03 -2.01
C SER A 196 33.87 -6.92 -2.85
N ALA A 197 34.63 -6.30 -3.75
CA ALA A 197 34.13 -5.23 -4.63
C ALA A 197 33.04 -5.74 -5.60
N GLU A 198 33.22 -6.96 -6.14
CA GLU A 198 32.27 -7.60 -7.04
C GLU A 198 30.98 -7.98 -6.33
N SER A 199 31.09 -8.57 -5.13
CA SER A 199 29.96 -8.92 -4.27
C SER A 199 29.10 -7.69 -3.93
N LEU A 200 29.76 -6.59 -3.54
CA LEU A 200 29.09 -5.33 -3.25
C LEU A 200 28.45 -4.69 -4.50
N ALA A 201 29.12 -4.75 -5.65
CA ALA A 201 28.56 -4.28 -6.92
C ALA A 201 27.32 -5.10 -7.34
N TRP A 202 27.38 -6.42 -7.16
CA TRP A 202 26.26 -7.32 -7.40
C TRP A 202 25.07 -6.98 -6.50
N LEU A 203 25.30 -6.83 -5.18
CA LEU A 203 24.22 -6.51 -4.23
C LEU A 203 23.58 -5.14 -4.54
N ARG A 204 24.39 -4.14 -4.91
CA ARG A 204 23.89 -2.83 -5.36
C ARG A 204 23.00 -2.97 -6.59
N LYS A 205 23.44 -3.70 -7.61
CA LYS A 205 22.65 -3.93 -8.83
C LYS A 205 21.33 -4.65 -8.53
N GLU A 206 21.36 -5.64 -7.64
CA GLU A 206 20.19 -6.46 -7.35
C GLU A 206 19.18 -5.77 -6.42
N LEU A 207 19.62 -4.95 -5.46
CA LEU A 207 18.72 -4.42 -4.43
C LEU A 207 18.47 -2.92 -4.48
N LEU A 208 19.44 -2.11 -4.92
CA LEU A 208 19.35 -0.65 -4.78
C LEU A 208 18.09 -0.10 -5.46
N GLY A 209 17.31 0.68 -4.72
CA GLY A 209 16.09 1.31 -5.22
C GLY A 209 14.91 0.36 -5.43
N LYS A 210 15.05 -0.95 -5.19
CA LYS A 210 13.96 -1.93 -5.33
C LYS A 210 13.12 -2.05 -4.06
N ASN A 211 11.88 -2.47 -4.23
CA ASN A 211 10.99 -2.81 -3.12
C ASN A 211 11.29 -4.23 -2.64
N VAL A 212 11.70 -4.37 -1.38
CA VAL A 212 12.13 -5.63 -0.78
C VAL A 212 11.17 -6.00 0.36
N THR A 213 10.98 -7.29 0.52
CA THR A 213 10.29 -7.89 1.66
C THR A 213 11.35 -8.44 2.60
N VAL A 214 11.33 -8.07 3.89
CA VAL A 214 12.29 -8.57 4.88
C VAL A 214 11.55 -9.24 6.04
N GLN A 215 12.12 -10.33 6.55
CA GLN A 215 11.64 -11.06 7.71
C GLN A 215 12.73 -10.98 8.80
N PRO A 216 12.55 -10.12 9.81
CA PRO A 216 13.53 -9.94 10.87
C PRO A 216 13.49 -11.07 11.90
N TYR A 217 14.68 -11.55 12.28
CA TYR A 217 14.85 -12.61 13.28
C TYR A 217 15.39 -12.08 14.60
N ALA A 218 16.48 -11.30 14.55
CA ALA A 218 17.19 -10.83 15.73
C ALA A 218 17.77 -9.43 15.53
N LYS A 219 18.03 -8.73 16.64
CA LYS A 219 18.77 -7.46 16.67
C LYS A 219 20.19 -7.75 17.16
N ASP A 220 21.17 -7.20 16.45
CA ASP A 220 22.60 -7.30 16.76
C ASP A 220 23.07 -6.12 17.65
N ARG A 221 24.28 -6.23 18.20
CA ARG A 221 24.94 -5.21 19.04
C ARG A 221 25.11 -3.85 18.37
N TYR A 222 25.23 -3.84 17.04
CA TYR A 222 25.35 -2.61 16.23
C TYR A 222 24.00 -2.08 15.75
N GLU A 223 22.91 -2.49 16.40
CA GLU A 223 21.52 -2.18 16.01
C GLU A 223 21.13 -2.63 14.60
N ARG A 224 21.91 -3.55 14.01
CA ARG A 224 21.56 -4.24 12.78
C ARG A 224 20.47 -5.26 13.04
N VAL A 225 19.59 -5.46 12.08
CA VAL A 225 18.50 -6.42 12.16
C VAL A 225 18.83 -7.58 11.25
N VAL A 226 19.18 -8.71 11.86
CA VAL A 226 19.44 -9.97 11.14
C VAL A 226 18.12 -10.43 10.54
N SER A 227 18.03 -10.42 9.22
CA SER A 227 16.77 -10.65 8.51
C SER A 227 17.00 -11.43 7.24
N MET A 228 16.03 -12.27 6.89
CA MET A 228 15.95 -12.81 5.53
C MET A 228 15.33 -11.74 4.62
N ALA A 229 15.83 -11.61 3.40
CA ALA A 229 15.37 -10.62 2.45
C ALA A 229 14.94 -11.29 1.14
N TRP A 230 13.83 -10.79 0.57
CA TRP A 230 13.32 -11.20 -0.73
C TRP A 230 13.00 -10.00 -1.59
N TYR A 231 13.45 -10.03 -2.82
CA TYR A 231 13.13 -9.02 -3.82
C TYR A 231 12.22 -9.62 -4.90
N PRO A 232 11.32 -8.82 -5.49
CA PRO A 232 10.46 -9.29 -6.56
C PRO A 232 11.30 -9.71 -7.76
N GLY A 233 10.81 -10.73 -8.47
CA GLY A 233 11.36 -11.08 -9.77
C GLY A 233 11.14 -9.96 -10.80
N PHE A 234 11.63 -10.18 -12.01
CA PHE A 234 11.48 -9.23 -13.12
C PHE A 234 10.00 -8.91 -13.43
N LEU A 235 9.11 -9.88 -13.25
CA LEU A 235 7.68 -9.75 -13.50
C LEU A 235 6.88 -9.95 -12.19
N PRO A 236 5.76 -9.24 -11.99
CA PRO A 236 5.05 -9.18 -10.70
C PRO A 236 4.43 -10.52 -10.27
N PHE A 237 4.23 -11.45 -11.20
CA PHE A 237 3.68 -12.79 -10.94
C PHE A 237 4.75 -13.85 -10.66
N LEU A 238 6.04 -13.54 -10.85
CA LEU A 238 7.10 -14.51 -10.54
C LEU A 238 7.30 -14.63 -9.03
N PRO A 239 7.75 -15.81 -8.56
CA PRO A 239 8.14 -15.99 -7.17
C PRO A 239 9.26 -14.99 -6.81
N LYS A 240 9.20 -14.49 -5.59
CA LYS A 240 10.24 -13.60 -5.07
C LYS A 240 11.54 -14.38 -4.92
N LYS A 241 12.66 -13.73 -5.25
CA LYS A 241 13.99 -14.29 -5.09
C LYS A 241 14.53 -13.95 -3.71
N ASN A 242 15.11 -14.94 -3.03
CA ASN A 242 15.75 -14.74 -1.74
C ASN A 242 17.17 -14.23 -1.95
N VAL A 243 17.54 -13.11 -1.31
CA VAL A 243 18.85 -12.47 -1.50
C VAL A 243 19.98 -13.41 -1.07
N SER A 244 19.91 -13.98 0.13
CA SER A 244 20.93 -14.89 0.67
C SER A 244 21.15 -16.08 -0.27
N LYS A 245 20.06 -16.62 -0.84
CA LYS A 245 20.09 -17.74 -1.79
C LYS A 245 20.81 -17.37 -3.09
N GLU A 246 20.48 -16.23 -3.66
CA GLU A 246 21.09 -15.76 -4.90
C GLU A 246 22.58 -15.41 -4.69
N LEU A 247 22.94 -14.90 -3.52
CA LEU A 247 24.33 -14.57 -3.14
C LEU A 247 25.22 -15.83 -3.08
N LEU A 248 24.70 -16.92 -2.51
CA LEU A 248 25.38 -18.24 -2.53
C LEU A 248 25.47 -18.82 -3.94
N LYS A 249 24.42 -18.65 -4.75
CA LYS A 249 24.35 -19.17 -6.11
C LYS A 249 25.40 -18.55 -7.03
N VAL A 250 25.65 -17.25 -6.89
CA VAL A 250 26.69 -16.55 -7.65
C VAL A 250 28.10 -16.72 -7.06
N GLY A 251 28.22 -17.35 -5.90
CA GLY A 251 29.52 -17.60 -5.24
C GLY A 251 30.10 -16.39 -4.49
N TYR A 252 29.33 -15.31 -4.32
CA TYR A 252 29.79 -14.09 -3.66
C TYR A 252 29.59 -14.09 -2.13
N GLY A 253 29.26 -15.24 -1.55
CA GLY A 253 29.08 -15.40 -0.12
C GLY A 253 29.18 -16.86 0.30
N GLN A 254 29.30 -17.07 1.61
CA GLN A 254 29.42 -18.39 2.23
C GLN A 254 28.39 -18.56 3.35
N ILE A 255 28.07 -19.80 3.69
CA ILE A 255 27.11 -20.08 4.77
C ILE A 255 27.77 -19.77 6.12
N TYR A 256 27.09 -18.93 6.92
CA TYR A 256 27.57 -18.53 8.24
C TYR A 256 27.21 -19.55 9.32
N ARG A 257 28.10 -20.51 9.62
CA ARG A 257 27.84 -21.70 10.46
C ARG A 257 27.93 -21.51 11.99
N GLN A 258 28.11 -20.30 12.50
CA GLN A 258 28.34 -20.11 13.94
C GLN A 258 27.07 -20.32 14.80
N ALA A 259 27.28 -20.49 16.11
CA ALA A 259 26.20 -20.64 17.08
C ALA A 259 25.31 -19.37 17.10
N GLY A 260 24.00 -19.55 16.99
CA GLY A 260 23.03 -18.44 16.95
C GLY A 260 22.66 -17.94 15.55
N SER A 261 23.20 -18.54 14.48
CA SER A 261 22.82 -18.23 13.10
C SER A 261 21.34 -18.52 12.82
N GLN A 262 20.69 -17.57 12.17
CA GLN A 262 19.29 -17.66 11.77
C GLN A 262 19.22 -17.97 10.26
N TYR A 263 18.64 -19.10 9.89
CA TYR A 263 18.51 -19.51 8.48
C TYR A 263 17.06 -19.52 7.99
N GLY A 264 16.08 -19.31 8.87
CA GLY A 264 14.67 -19.31 8.49
C GLY A 264 14.17 -20.66 7.93
N GLY A 265 14.77 -21.77 8.36
CA GLY A 265 14.46 -23.11 7.84
C GLY A 265 15.10 -23.45 6.50
N LEU A 266 15.89 -22.55 5.90
CA LEU A 266 16.48 -22.72 4.56
C LEU A 266 17.89 -23.31 4.56
N LEU A 267 18.40 -23.78 5.71
CA LEU A 267 19.78 -24.25 5.83
C LEU A 267 20.13 -25.35 4.81
N LYS A 268 19.26 -26.38 4.67
CA LYS A 268 19.45 -27.47 3.71
C LYS A 268 19.51 -26.97 2.26
N GLU A 269 18.71 -25.95 1.92
CA GLU A 269 18.75 -25.34 0.60
C GLU A 269 20.05 -24.57 0.38
N PHE A 270 20.50 -23.83 1.38
CA PHE A 270 21.76 -23.11 1.32
C PHE A 270 22.94 -24.05 1.12
N GLU A 271 23.01 -25.15 1.88
CA GLU A 271 24.05 -26.18 1.74
C GLU A 271 24.05 -26.79 0.33
N LYS A 272 22.86 -27.13 -0.20
CA LYS A 272 22.74 -27.66 -1.57
C LYS A 272 23.26 -26.68 -2.62
N ILE A 273 23.00 -25.39 -2.44
CA ILE A 273 23.40 -24.34 -3.38
C ILE A 273 24.89 -24.05 -3.27
N GLU A 274 25.44 -23.96 -2.06
CA GLU A 274 26.87 -23.78 -1.84
C GLU A 274 27.66 -24.95 -2.44
N ASN A 275 27.21 -26.19 -2.22
CA ASN A 275 27.84 -27.38 -2.80
C ASN A 275 27.76 -27.38 -4.33
N LYS A 276 26.62 -26.97 -4.89
CA LYS A 276 26.47 -26.84 -6.34
C LYS A 276 27.41 -25.78 -6.91
N ALA A 277 27.46 -24.60 -6.30
CA ALA A 277 28.33 -23.51 -6.75
C ALA A 277 29.81 -23.92 -6.69
N LYS A 278 30.23 -24.66 -5.65
CA LYS A 278 31.57 -25.24 -5.54
C LYS A 278 31.85 -26.25 -6.66
N TYR A 279 30.90 -27.14 -6.96
CA TYR A 279 31.03 -28.11 -8.05
C TYR A 279 31.14 -27.44 -9.42
N ASP A 280 30.29 -26.45 -9.68
CA ASP A 280 30.30 -25.69 -10.93
C ASP A 280 31.64 -24.93 -11.08
N TYR A 281 32.20 -24.39 -9.99
CA TYR A 281 33.52 -23.77 -9.99
C TYR A 281 34.67 -24.76 -10.25
N MET A 282 34.61 -25.97 -9.68
CA MET A 282 35.64 -27.00 -9.88
C MET A 282 35.62 -27.66 -11.27
N SER A 283 34.54 -27.48 -12.03
CA SER A 283 34.35 -28.10 -13.35
C SER A 283 34.71 -27.18 -14.52
N HIS A 284 35.05 -25.91 -14.25
CA HIS A 284 35.55 -24.92 -15.20
C HIS A 284 37.05 -24.68 -14.97
#